data_AF-A0A8T3T358-F1
#
_entry.id   AF-A0A8T3T358-F1
#
_cell.length_a   1.000
_cell.length_b   1.000
_cell.length_c   1.000
_cell.angle_alpha   90.00
_cell.angle_beta   90.00
_cell.angle_gamma   90.00
#
_symmetry.space_group_name_H-M   'P 1'
#
loop_
_entity.id
_entity.type
_entity.pdbx_description
1 polymer ?
#
loop_
_entity_poly.entity_id
_entity_poly.type
_entity_poly.pdbx_seq_one_letter_code
_entity_poly.pdbx_strand_id
1 'polypeptide(L)'
;MSVTEPSRSDASGRGAAFSGAVGAGELMVVEPLIFERSRAERRAVRFPSASDVARRAGDGQPELPASVRRANAPRLPEVSELDLLRHFNRLAHL
;
A
#
# COMPACT_ATOMS: atom_id res chain seq x y z
N MET A 1 38.82 9.77 24.11
CA MET A 1 38.27 10.34 22.86
C MET A 1 36.76 10.12 22.91
N SER A 2 36.00 11.12 23.37
CA SER A 2 34.54 10.99 23.55
C SER A 2 33.85 11.55 22.31
N VAL A 3 33.08 10.72 21.61
CA VAL A 3 32.28 11.14 20.46
C VAL A 3 30.94 11.65 20.99
N THR A 4 30.69 12.95 20.84
CA THR A 4 29.41 13.58 21.16
C THR A 4 28.40 13.20 20.06
N GLU A 5 27.27 12.60 20.42
CA GLU A 5 26.18 12.34 19.47
C GLU A 5 25.56 13.66 18.98
N PRO A 6 25.21 13.78 17.68
CA PRO A 6 24.55 14.98 17.18
C PRO A 6 23.09 15.01 17.64
N SER A 7 22.67 16.15 18.20
CA SER A 7 21.30 16.42 18.59
C SER A 7 20.37 16.36 17.38
N ARG A 8 19.41 15.43 17.38
CA ARG A 8 18.32 15.37 16.40
C ARG A 8 17.30 16.48 16.65
N SER A 9 17.63 17.71 16.28
CA SER A 9 16.63 18.77 16.12
C SER A 9 16.65 19.23 14.68
N ASP A 10 15.61 18.90 13.91
CA ASP A 10 15.45 19.41 12.56
C ASP A 10 14.90 20.84 12.65
N ALA A 11 15.67 21.82 12.15
CA ALA A 11 15.23 23.23 12.12
C ALA A 11 14.04 23.47 11.17
N SER A 12 13.48 22.40 10.57
CA SER A 12 12.48 22.48 9.52
C SER A 12 11.05 22.66 10.03
N GLY A 13 10.84 22.61 11.35
CA GLY A 13 9.52 22.80 11.98
C GLY A 13 8.52 21.67 11.68
N ARG A 14 8.91 20.62 10.95
CA ARG A 14 8.02 19.51 10.57
C ARG A 14 7.59 18.66 11.76
N GLY A 15 8.36 18.63 12.85
CA GLY A 15 8.00 17.93 14.09
C GLY A 15 6.98 18.67 14.97
N ALA A 16 6.81 19.99 14.81
CA ALA A 16 5.97 20.79 15.70
C ALA A 16 4.46 20.52 15.52
N ALA A 17 4.03 20.13 14.32
CA ALA A 17 2.63 19.84 14.03
C ALA A 17 2.13 18.51 14.63
N PHE A 18 3.05 17.63 15.06
CA PHE A 18 2.71 16.32 15.62
C PHE A 18 2.86 16.27 17.15
N SER A 19 3.46 17.29 17.78
CA SER A 19 3.58 17.40 19.23
C SER A 19 2.39 18.17 19.82
N GLY A 20 1.17 17.71 19.54
CA GLY A 20 0.01 18.07 20.33
C GLY A 20 0.02 17.25 21.62
N ALA A 21 -0.03 17.90 22.78
CA ALA A 21 -0.19 17.24 24.07
C ALA A 21 -1.56 16.54 24.14
N VAL A 22 -1.65 15.33 23.60
CA VAL A 22 -2.81 14.47 23.80
C VAL A 22 -2.60 13.77 25.14
N GLY A 23 -3.50 14.00 26.08
CA GLY A 23 -3.49 13.33 27.37
C GLY A 23 -3.38 11.81 27.19
N ALA A 24 -2.66 11.16 28.11
CA ALA A 24 -2.38 9.73 28.13
C ALA A 24 -3.62 8.87 28.39
N GLY A 25 -4.66 9.01 27.57
CA GLY A 25 -5.55 7.91 27.28
C GLY A 25 -4.80 6.98 26.33
N GLU A 26 -4.76 5.70 26.65
CA GLU A 26 -4.20 4.66 25.80
C GLU A 26 -4.87 4.73 24.42
N LEU A 27 -4.22 5.40 23.46
CA LEU A 27 -4.73 5.53 22.10
C LEU A 27 -4.55 4.17 21.43
N MET A 28 -5.58 3.33 21.49
CA MET A 28 -5.66 2.13 20.68
C MET A 28 -5.80 2.57 19.22
N VAL A 29 -4.70 2.58 18.48
CA VAL A 29 -4.74 2.85 17.04
C VAL A 29 -5.30 1.62 16.34
N VAL A 30 -6.57 1.68 15.96
CA VAL A 30 -7.23 0.63 15.17
C VAL A 30 -7.18 1.04 13.70
N GLU A 31 -6.28 0.46 12.91
CA GLU A 31 -6.30 0.60 11.45
C GLU A 31 -7.26 -0.46 10.85
N PRO A 32 -8.29 -0.05 10.09
CA PRO A 32 -9.20 -0.98 9.41
C PRO A 32 -8.47 -1.83 8.37
N LEU A 33 -9.05 -2.99 8.03
CA LEU A 33 -8.51 -3.86 6.99
C LEU A 33 -8.54 -3.13 5.65
N ILE A 34 -7.53 -3.38 4.80
CA ILE A 34 -7.49 -2.80 3.44
C ILE A 34 -8.73 -3.13 2.60
N PHE A 35 -9.39 -4.26 2.89
CA PHE A 35 -10.65 -4.67 2.24
C PHE A 35 -11.81 -3.72 2.54
N GLU A 36 -11.85 -3.11 3.72
CA GLU A 36 -12.91 -2.16 4.12
C GLU A 36 -12.78 -0.82 3.39
N ARG A 37 -11.60 -0.55 2.81
CA ARG A 37 -11.33 0.62 1.95
C ARG A 37 -11.63 0.37 0.48
N SER A 38 -11.99 -0.86 0.10
CA SER A 38 -12.19 -1.28 -1.29
C SER A 38 -13.38 -0.55 -1.94
N ARG A 39 -13.22 -0.14 -3.20
CA ARG A 39 -14.29 0.38 -4.05
C ARG A 39 -14.21 -0.28 -5.42
N ALA A 40 -15.33 -0.82 -5.89
CA ALA A 40 -15.41 -1.52 -7.17
C ALA A 40 -14.77 -0.72 -8.31
N GLU A 41 -14.04 -1.43 -9.15
CA GLU A 41 -13.25 -0.99 -10.31
C GLU A 41 -12.09 -0.04 -10.00
N ARG A 42 -11.79 0.22 -8.72
CA ARG A 42 -10.66 1.08 -8.34
C ARG A 42 -9.34 0.32 -8.44
N ARG A 43 -8.36 0.97 -9.06
CA ARG A 43 -7.03 0.39 -9.31
C ARG A 43 -5.98 1.28 -8.70
N ALA A 44 -5.00 0.66 -8.04
CA ALA A 44 -3.85 1.37 -7.50
C ALA A 44 -2.91 1.78 -8.64
N VAL A 45 -2.56 0.82 -9.50
CA VAL A 45 -1.61 1.03 -10.59
C VAL A 45 -2.21 0.52 -11.90
N ARG A 46 -1.88 1.20 -12.99
CA ARG A 46 -2.10 0.71 -14.36
C ARG A 46 -0.75 0.33 -14.95
N PHE A 47 -0.59 -0.93 -15.32
CA PHE A 47 0.60 -1.38 -16.03
C PHE A 47 0.65 -0.75 -17.43
N PRO A 48 1.86 -0.54 -17.98
CA PRO A 48 2.02 -0.21 -19.39
C PRO A 48 1.38 -1.27 -20.27
N SER A 49 0.98 -0.88 -21.49
CA SER A 49 0.53 -1.84 -22.50
C SER A 49 1.64 -2.86 -22.79
N ALA A 50 1.26 -4.13 -22.97
CA ALA A 50 2.21 -5.18 -23.31
C ALA A 50 2.90 -4.89 -24.65
N SER A 51 4.22 -5.13 -24.70
CA SER A 51 5.00 -5.04 -25.95
C SER A 51 4.55 -6.10 -26.97
N ASP A 52 4.87 -5.88 -28.23
CA ASP A 52 4.56 -6.87 -29.29
C ASP A 52 5.21 -8.22 -29.01
N VAL A 53 6.44 -8.21 -28.47
CA VAL A 53 7.18 -9.42 -28.08
C VAL A 53 6.43 -10.17 -26.98
N ALA A 54 5.98 -9.46 -25.93
CA ALA A 54 5.23 -10.07 -24.83
C ALA A 54 3.88 -10.65 -25.29
N ARG A 55 3.18 -9.96 -26.21
CA ARG A 55 1.93 -10.47 -26.80
C ARG A 55 2.14 -11.76 -27.58
N ARG A 56 3.12 -11.82 -28.49
CA ARG A 56 3.44 -13.04 -29.24
C ARG A 56 3.85 -14.20 -28.32
N ALA A 57 4.60 -13.93 -27.26
CA ALA A 57 4.98 -14.94 -26.28
C ALA A 57 3.75 -15.49 -25.53
N GLY A 58 2.76 -14.63 -25.23
CA GLY A 58 1.48 -15.02 -24.63
C GLY A 58 0.60 -15.84 -25.57
N ASP A 59 0.48 -15.44 -26.84
CA ASP A 59 -0.34 -16.15 -27.85
C ASP A 59 0.17 -17.58 -28.13
N GLY A 60 1.48 -17.83 -27.93
CA GLY A 60 2.08 -19.15 -28.08
C GLY A 60 1.95 -20.06 -26.85
N GLN A 61 1.39 -19.58 -25.73
CA GLN A 61 1.21 -20.42 -24.54
C GLN A 61 0.03 -21.38 -24.73
N PRO A 62 0.14 -22.63 -24.25
CA PRO A 62 -0.99 -23.55 -24.25
C PRO A 62 -2.10 -23.03 -23.33
N GLU A 63 -3.35 -23.18 -23.80
CA GLU A 63 -4.51 -22.83 -22.99
C GLU A 63 -4.62 -23.70 -21.74
N LEU A 64 -4.93 -23.07 -20.60
CA LEU A 64 -5.21 -23.80 -19.36
C LEU A 64 -6.49 -24.65 -19.52
N PRO A 65 -6.51 -25.93 -19.09
CA PRO A 65 -7.72 -26.74 -19.10
C PRO A 65 -8.86 -26.10 -18.30
N ALA A 66 -10.11 -26.26 -18.75
CA ALA A 66 -11.27 -25.65 -18.09
C ALA A 66 -11.41 -26.07 -16.61
N SER A 67 -11.00 -27.29 -16.27
CA SER A 67 -11.03 -27.83 -14.90
C SER A 67 -10.11 -27.10 -13.91
N VAL A 68 -9.09 -26.39 -14.40
CA VAL A 68 -8.15 -25.63 -13.55
C VAL A 68 -8.33 -24.12 -13.66
N ARG A 69 -9.26 -23.64 -14.50
CA ARG A 69 -9.55 -22.22 -14.63
C ARG A 69 -10.39 -21.73 -13.45
N ARG A 70 -10.03 -20.56 -12.91
CA ARG A 70 -10.80 -19.92 -11.85
C ARG A 70 -12.13 -19.40 -12.43
N ALA A 71 -13.25 -19.80 -11.84
CA ALA A 71 -14.58 -19.39 -12.30
C ALA A 71 -14.96 -17.94 -11.96
N ASN A 72 -14.41 -17.40 -10.87
CA ASN A 72 -14.71 -16.05 -10.38
C ASN A 72 -13.42 -15.26 -10.19
N ALA A 73 -13.46 -13.93 -10.34
CA ALA A 73 -12.31 -13.09 -10.02
C ALA A 73 -11.91 -13.23 -8.54
N PRO A 74 -10.61 -13.16 -8.20
CA PRO A 74 -10.20 -13.13 -6.80
C PRO A 74 -10.71 -11.85 -6.13
N ARG A 75 -11.19 -11.98 -4.89
CA ARG A 75 -11.70 -10.85 -4.08
C ARG A 75 -10.54 -10.02 -3.50
N LEU A 76 -9.71 -9.44 -4.36
CA LEU A 76 -8.62 -8.56 -3.96
C LEU A 76 -9.16 -7.17 -3.60
N PRO A 77 -8.49 -6.40 -2.73
CA PRO A 77 -8.89 -5.03 -2.42
C PRO A 77 -8.69 -4.11 -3.64
N GLU A 78 -9.70 -3.32 -3.93
CA GLU A 78 -9.74 -2.36 -5.04
C GLU A 78 -9.58 -0.95 -4.47
N VAL A 79 -8.34 -0.50 -4.34
CA VAL A 79 -7.97 0.77 -3.69
C VAL A 79 -7.13 1.66 -4.61
N SER A 80 -7.09 2.96 -4.35
CA SER A 80 -6.20 3.88 -5.07
C SER A 80 -4.78 3.73 -4.54
N GLU A 81 -3.77 4.18 -5.31
CA GLU A 81 -2.38 4.18 -4.84
C GLU A 81 -2.21 4.99 -3.56
N LEU A 82 -2.86 6.15 -3.47
CA LEU A 82 -2.85 6.99 -2.28
C LEU A 82 -3.45 6.30 -1.05
N ASP A 83 -4.57 5.59 -1.21
CA ASP A 83 -5.19 4.85 -0.11
C ASP A 83 -4.31 3.67 0.35
N LEU A 84 -3.66 2.99 -0.61
CA LEU A 84 -2.71 1.91 -0.33
C LEU A 84 -1.52 2.42 0.48
N LEU A 85 -0.90 3.54 0.04
CA LEU A 85 0.22 4.15 0.75
C LEU A 85 -0.16 4.60 2.16
N ARG A 86 -1.33 5.24 2.32
CA ARG A 86 -1.84 5.66 3.64
C ARG A 86 -2.04 4.48 4.58
N HIS A 87 -2.62 3.39 4.08
CA HIS A 87 -2.86 2.19 4.87
C HIS A 87 -1.54 1.57 5.37
N PHE A 88 -0.61 1.29 4.46
CA PHE A 88 0.68 0.69 4.86
C PHE A 88 1.54 1.62 5.70
N ASN A 89 1.48 2.94 5.49
CA ASN A 89 2.19 3.90 6.33
C ASN A 89 1.64 3.89 7.77
N ARG A 90 0.31 3.85 7.95
CA ARG A 90 -0.28 3.72 9.30
C ARG A 90 0.08 2.40 9.96
N LEU A 91 0.03 1.28 9.21
CA LEU A 91 0.44 -0.03 9.73
C LEU A 91 1.91 -0.05 10.19
N ALA A 92 2.80 0.67 9.51
CA ALA A 92 4.21 0.77 9.89
C ALA A 92 4.47 1.62 11.14
N HIS A 93 3.47 2.38 11.60
CA HIS A 93 3.54 3.25 12.78
C HIS A 93 2.69 2.76 13.97
N LEU A 94 2.11 1.56 13.86
CA LEU A 94 1.57 0.81 14.99
C LEU A 94 2.72 0.25 15.84
#